data_AF-A8SJ39-F1
#
_entry.id   AF-A8SJ39-F1
#
_cell.length_a   1.000
_cell.length_b   1.000
_cell.length_c   1.000
_cell.angle_alpha   90.00
_cell.angle_beta   90.00
_cell.angle_gamma   90.00
#
_symmetry.space_group_name_H-M   'P 1'
#
loop_
_entity.id
_entity.type
_entity.pdbx_description
1 polymer ?
#
loop_
_entity_poly.entity_id
_entity_poly.type
_entity_poly.pdbx_seq_one_letter_code
_entity_poly.pdbx_strand_id
1 'polypeptide(L)'
;MQPKGYEKLEKISKNIYNLCLENTHVNMAITKIGGMIRTGKVHNIIFATVDESPHCIQMHYIQDELREMMNLENINIKNYVVVNDELIEISPELILLSKKLSELKEKVSI
;
A
#
# COMPACT_ATOMS: atom_id res chain seq x y z
N MET A 1 9.55 -14.11 4.76
CA MET A 1 9.24 -13.99 3.32
C MET A 1 8.15 -15.02 3.03
N GLN A 2 7.02 -14.60 2.42
CA GLN A 2 5.85 -15.44 2.09
C GLN A 2 5.93 -15.81 0.59
N PRO A 3 6.63 -16.88 0.19
CA PRO A 3 7.00 -17.13 -1.20
C PRO A 3 5.78 -17.39 -2.11
N LYS A 4 4.77 -18.12 -1.64
CA LYS A 4 3.58 -18.40 -2.48
C LYS A 4 2.69 -17.16 -2.59
N GLY A 5 2.67 -16.31 -1.57
CA GLY A 5 2.07 -14.99 -1.66
C GLY A 5 2.72 -14.12 -2.74
N TYR A 6 4.04 -14.16 -2.83
CA TYR A 6 4.77 -13.47 -3.90
C TYR A 6 4.43 -14.02 -5.29
N GLU A 7 4.41 -15.35 -5.47
CA GLU A 7 3.98 -15.99 -6.74
C GLU A 7 2.56 -15.59 -7.16
N LYS A 8 1.65 -15.40 -6.19
CA LYS A 8 0.30 -14.90 -6.46
C LYS A 8 0.32 -13.44 -6.94
N LEU A 9 1.18 -12.58 -6.39
CA LEU A 9 1.36 -11.20 -6.89
C LEU A 9 1.92 -11.18 -8.32
N GLU A 10 2.89 -12.05 -8.64
CA GLU A 10 3.46 -12.16 -9.99
C GLU A 10 2.42 -12.53 -11.06
N LYS A 11 1.39 -13.30 -10.68
CA LYS A 11 0.25 -13.60 -11.55
C LYS A 11 -0.64 -12.39 -11.83
N ILE A 12 -0.63 -11.38 -10.95
CA ILE A 12 -1.40 -10.13 -11.12
C ILE A 12 -0.59 -9.10 -11.92
N SER A 13 0.72 -8.96 -11.63
CA SER A 13 1.60 -8.02 -12.32
C SER A 13 3.02 -8.55 -12.40
N LYS A 14 3.66 -8.37 -13.57
CA LYS A 14 5.09 -8.67 -13.78
C LYS A 14 6.01 -7.50 -13.39
N ASN A 15 5.46 -6.30 -13.21
CA ASN A 15 6.23 -5.09 -12.90
C ASN A 15 6.26 -4.89 -11.38
N ILE A 16 7.10 -5.66 -10.69
CA ILE A 16 7.22 -5.64 -9.23
C ILE A 16 8.50 -4.91 -8.83
N TYR A 17 8.37 -4.00 -7.87
CA TYR A 17 9.48 -3.27 -7.27
C TYR A 17 9.49 -3.50 -5.77
N ASN A 18 10.65 -3.84 -5.22
CA ASN A 18 10.81 -4.04 -3.79
C ASN A 18 11.16 -2.72 -3.10
N LEU A 19 10.47 -2.42 -2.00
CA LEU A 19 10.69 -1.23 -1.18
C LEU A 19 10.71 -1.64 0.30
N CYS A 20 11.76 -1.25 1.01
CA CYS A 20 11.86 -1.44 2.46
C CYS A 20 11.83 -0.08 3.16
N LEU A 21 10.72 0.20 3.86
CA LEU A 21 10.54 1.46 4.58
C LEU A 21 11.30 1.53 5.92
N GLU A 22 11.95 0.44 6.33
CA GLU A 22 12.92 0.46 7.44
C GLU A 22 14.17 1.27 7.06
N ASN A 23 14.61 1.14 5.81
CA ASN A 23 15.82 1.81 5.29
C ASN A 23 15.50 3.03 4.42
N THR A 24 14.29 3.11 3.86
CA THR A 24 13.85 4.18 2.96
C THR A 24 12.76 5.00 3.63
N HIS A 25 13.04 6.27 3.91
CA HIS A 25 12.02 7.15 4.49
C HIS A 25 10.79 7.25 3.56
N VAL A 26 9.58 7.15 4.13
CA VAL A 26 8.32 7.08 3.38
C VAL A 26 8.13 8.23 2.37
N ASN A 27 8.53 9.45 2.72
CA ASN A 27 8.48 10.62 1.80
C ASN A 27 9.26 10.41 0.50
N MET A 28 10.37 9.64 0.52
CA MET A 28 11.12 9.31 -0.69
C MET A 28 10.29 8.41 -1.62
N ALA A 29 9.56 7.45 -1.05
CA ALA A 29 8.67 6.58 -1.81
C ALA A 29 7.47 7.35 -2.36
N ILE A 30 6.82 8.19 -1.54
CA ILE A 30 5.69 9.04 -1.95
C ILE A 30 6.09 9.92 -3.12
N THR A 31 7.19 10.68 -3.00
CA THR A 31 7.64 11.59 -4.06
C THR A 31 8.02 10.85 -5.34
N LYS A 32 8.67 9.69 -5.25
CA LYS A 32 9.03 8.89 -6.41
C LYS A 32 7.79 8.34 -7.14
N ILE A 33 6.85 7.77 -6.40
CA ILE A 33 5.61 7.20 -6.95
C ILE A 33 4.74 8.32 -7.55
N GLY A 34 4.57 9.44 -6.85
CA GLY A 34 3.87 10.61 -7.39
C GLY A 34 4.51 11.14 -8.68
N GLY A 35 5.84 11.15 -8.75
CA GLY A 35 6.58 11.46 -9.99
C GLY A 35 6.28 10.48 -11.13
N MET A 36 6.18 9.17 -10.84
CA MET A 36 5.80 8.15 -11.82
C MET A 36 4.36 8.34 -12.33
N ILE A 37 3.41 8.59 -11.43
CA ILE A 37 2.00 8.86 -11.77
C ILE A 37 1.90 10.10 -12.68
N ARG A 38 2.61 11.16 -12.34
CA ARG A 38 2.60 12.43 -13.10
C ARG A 38 3.07 12.30 -14.55
N THR A 39 3.77 11.22 -14.90
CA THR A 39 4.13 10.94 -16.31
C THR A 39 2.94 10.59 -17.19
N GLY A 40 1.78 10.26 -16.60
CA GLY A 40 0.59 9.80 -17.33
C GLY A 40 0.71 8.40 -17.92
N LYS A 41 1.77 7.64 -17.57
CA LYS A 41 2.01 6.28 -18.08
C LYS A 41 1.59 5.18 -17.09
N VAL A 42 1.38 5.54 -15.83
CA VAL A 42 0.98 4.61 -14.77
C VAL A 42 -0.49 4.82 -14.47
N HIS A 43 -1.29 3.76 -14.64
CA HIS A 43 -2.75 3.79 -14.43
C HIS A 43 -3.22 2.79 -13.37
N ASN A 44 -2.36 1.82 -13.01
CA ASN A 44 -2.64 0.79 -12.03
C ASN A 44 -1.44 0.70 -11.07
N ILE A 45 -1.71 0.79 -9.76
CA ILE A 45 -0.71 0.65 -8.70
C ILE A 45 -1.23 -0.37 -7.70
N ILE A 46 -0.35 -1.29 -7.31
CA ILE A 46 -0.64 -2.30 -6.29
C ILE A 46 0.38 -2.12 -5.17
N PHE A 47 -0.12 -1.86 -3.96
CA PHE A 47 0.69 -1.94 -2.74
C PHE A 47 0.47 -3.32 -2.12
N ALA A 48 1.54 -4.05 -1.87
CA ALA A 48 1.47 -5.39 -1.28
C ALA A 48 2.53 -5.58 -0.20
N THR A 49 2.11 -5.95 1.02
CA THR A 49 3.02 -6.11 2.17
C THR A 49 2.83 -7.46 2.86
N VAL A 50 3.76 -7.83 3.73
CA VAL A 50 3.44 -8.74 4.84
C VAL A 50 2.56 -8.02 5.85
N ASP A 51 1.76 -8.78 6.59
CA ASP A 51 0.93 -8.23 7.66
C ASP A 51 1.74 -8.03 8.97
N GLU A 52 1.18 -7.27 9.92
CA GLU A 52 1.69 -7.00 11.28
C GLU A 52 3.00 -6.21 11.42
N SER A 53 3.82 -6.11 10.37
CA SER A 53 5.08 -5.34 10.43
C SER A 53 4.83 -3.83 10.33
N PRO A 54 5.26 -3.02 11.33
CA PRO A 54 4.97 -1.59 11.38
C PRO A 54 5.60 -0.80 10.23
N HIS A 55 6.79 -1.18 9.78
CA HIS A 55 7.47 -0.55 8.64
C HIS A 55 6.88 -1.02 7.30
N CYS A 56 6.38 -2.25 7.20
CA CYS A 56 5.75 -2.72 5.97
C CYS A 56 4.37 -2.09 5.77
N ILE A 57 3.50 -2.08 6.79
CA ILE A 57 2.13 -1.54 6.66
C ILE A 57 2.11 -0.06 6.29
N GLN A 58 3.16 0.70 6.65
CA GLN A 58 3.33 2.10 6.26
C GLN A 58 3.30 2.30 4.74
N MET A 59 3.63 1.28 3.93
CA MET A 59 3.57 1.37 2.48
C MET A 59 2.14 1.63 1.97
N HIS A 60 1.12 1.14 2.68
CA HIS A 60 -0.27 1.37 2.33
C HIS A 60 -0.71 2.83 2.58
N TYR A 61 -0.05 3.54 3.50
CA TYR A 61 -0.37 4.94 3.83
C TYR A 61 0.07 5.90 2.73
N ILE A 62 0.98 5.48 1.85
CA ILE A 62 1.44 6.25 0.69
C ILE A 62 0.26 6.68 -0.18
N GLN A 63 -0.77 5.83 -0.32
CA GLN A 63 -1.93 6.16 -1.14
C GLN A 63 -2.67 7.40 -0.63
N ASP A 64 -2.77 7.57 0.69
CA ASP A 64 -3.50 8.70 1.30
C ASP A 64 -2.73 9.98 1.04
N GLU A 65 -1.41 9.95 1.25
CA GLU A 65 -0.55 11.11 0.98
C GLU A 65 -0.58 11.48 -0.52
N LEU A 66 -0.62 10.50 -1.42
CA LEU A 66 -0.78 10.77 -2.85
C LEU A 66 -2.14 11.40 -3.17
N ARG A 67 -3.23 11.00 -2.50
CA ARG A 67 -4.57 11.58 -2.69
C ARG A 67 -4.65 13.02 -2.22
N GLU A 68 -3.96 13.36 -1.15
CA GLU A 68 -3.85 14.75 -0.67
C GLU A 68 -3.00 15.63 -1.63
N MET A 69 -2.00 15.03 -2.29
CA MET A 69 -1.05 15.77 -3.13
C MET A 69 -1.49 15.94 -4.59
N MET A 70 -2.36 15.08 -5.13
CA MET A 70 -2.72 15.09 -6.56
C MET A 70 -4.05 14.40 -6.90
N ASN A 71 -4.60 14.71 -8.08
CA ASN A 71 -5.77 14.01 -8.61
C ASN A 71 -5.40 12.58 -9.04
N LEU A 72 -6.08 11.59 -8.45
CA LEU A 72 -5.91 10.16 -8.73
C LEU A 72 -7.16 9.50 -9.34
N GLU A 73 -8.15 10.26 -9.82
CA GLU A 73 -9.38 9.72 -10.41
C GLU A 73 -9.13 8.68 -11.52
N ASN A 74 -8.07 8.86 -12.30
CA ASN A 74 -7.69 7.95 -13.40
C ASN A 74 -6.69 6.87 -12.98
N ILE A 75 -6.39 6.75 -11.68
CA ILE A 75 -5.41 5.81 -11.13
C ILE A 75 -6.13 4.77 -10.29
N ASN A 76 -6.10 3.52 -10.73
CA ASN A 76 -6.60 2.39 -9.98
C ASN A 76 -5.55 1.94 -8.96
N ILE A 77 -5.87 2.08 -7.67
CA ILE A 77 -4.99 1.68 -6.56
C ILE A 77 -5.61 0.50 -5.83
N LYS A 78 -4.84 -0.58 -5.70
CA LYS A 78 -5.20 -1.76 -4.90
C LYS A 78 -4.21 -1.99 -3.78
N ASN A 79 -4.69 -2.54 -2.67
CA ASN A 79 -3.88 -2.84 -1.50
C ASN A 79 -4.07 -4.31 -1.13
N TYR A 80 -2.97 -5.01 -0.91
CA TYR A 80 -2.97 -6.39 -0.44
C TYR A 80 -2.06 -6.54 0.78
N VAL A 81 -2.48 -7.35 1.74
CA VAL A 81 -1.57 -7.91 2.74
C VAL A 81 -1.46 -9.42 2.50
N VAL A 82 -0.28 -9.97 2.78
CA VAL A 82 -0.01 -11.40 2.67
C VAL A 82 -0.01 -12.04 4.06
N VAL A 83 -1.02 -12.86 4.32
CA VAL A 83 -1.20 -13.59 5.58
C VAL A 83 -1.21 -15.07 5.25
N ASN A 84 -0.32 -15.87 5.86
CA ASN A 84 -0.21 -17.31 5.63
C ASN A 84 -0.21 -17.68 4.13
N ASP A 85 0.65 -17.04 3.33
CA ASP A 85 0.75 -17.19 1.87
C ASP A 85 -0.53 -16.82 1.05
N GLU A 86 -1.56 -16.26 1.68
CA GLU A 86 -2.78 -15.78 1.03
C GLU A 86 -2.75 -14.27 0.81
N LEU A 87 -3.20 -13.83 -0.37
CA LEU A 87 -3.39 -12.42 -0.69
C LEU A 87 -4.77 -11.98 -0.20
N ILE A 88 -4.78 -11.04 0.74
CA ILE A 88 -6.01 -10.46 1.27
C ILE A 88 -6.10 -9.02 0.76
N GLU A 89 -7.14 -8.70 -0.02
CA GLU A 89 -7.40 -7.34 -0.49
C GLU A 89 -7.90 -6.48 0.66
N ILE A 90 -7.31 -5.30 0.83
CA ILE A 90 -7.61 -4.37 1.90
C ILE A 90 -8.22 -3.09 1.31
N SER A 91 -9.32 -2.64 1.88
CA SER A 91 -9.99 -1.42 1.41
C SER A 91 -9.23 -0.15 1.85
N PRO A 92 -9.27 0.94 1.06
CA PRO A 92 -8.67 2.22 1.44
C PRO A 92 -9.21 2.77 2.78
N GLU A 93 -10.49 2.53 3.09
CA GLU A 93 -11.11 2.97 4.33
C GLU A 93 -10.50 2.28 5.55
N LEU A 94 -10.19 0.98 5.45
CA LEU A 94 -9.55 0.24 6.53
C LEU A 94 -8.12 0.74 6.77
N ILE A 95 -7.41 1.08 5.70
CA ILE A 95 -6.05 1.63 5.77
C ILE A 95 -6.09 3.01 6.44
N LEU A 96 -7.01 3.89 6.04
CA LEU A 96 -7.17 5.18 6.67
C LEU A 96 -7.53 5.05 8.16
N LEU A 97 -8.43 4.12 8.50
CA LEU A 97 -8.82 3.86 9.88
C LEU A 97 -7.63 3.40 10.74
N SER A 98 -6.73 2.59 10.18
CA SER A 98 -5.53 2.13 10.89
C SER A 98 -4.58 3.28 11.28
N LYS A 99 -4.60 4.41 10.55
CA LYS A 99 -3.87 5.65 10.89
C LYS A 99 -4.60 6.51 11.92
N LYS A 100 -5.91 6.34 12.08
CA LYS A 100 -6.77 7.14 12.94
C LYS A 100 -7.07 6.43 14.26
N LEU A 101 -6.07 6.31 15.13
CA LEU A 101 -6.20 5.59 16.41
C LEU A 101 -7.35 6.11 17.30
N SER A 102 -7.65 7.41 17.26
CA SER A 102 -8.77 7.99 17.99
C SER A 102 -10.13 7.48 17.50
N GLU A 103 -10.30 7.33 16.17
CA GLU A 103 -11.52 6.78 15.57
C GLU A 103 -11.58 5.26 15.73
N LEU A 104 -10.43 4.59 15.58
CA LEU A 104 -10.32 3.15 15.77
C LEU A 104 -10.71 2.75 17.20
N LYS A 105 -10.31 3.54 18.21
CA LYS A 105 -10.72 3.34 19.60
C LYS A 105 -12.25 3.27 19.77
N GLU A 106 -13.01 4.03 19.00
CA GLU A 106 -14.48 4.04 19.08
C GLU A 106 -15.11 2.79 18.44
N LYS A 107 -14.40 2.16 17.49
CA LYS A 107 -14.87 1.01 16.72
C LYS A 107 -14.42 -0.33 17.30
N VAL A 108 -13.40 -0.34 18.15
CA VAL A 108 -12.90 -1.56 18.80
C VAL A 108 -13.34 -1.56 20.26
N SER A 109 -14.16 -2.54 20.63
CA SER A 109 -14.48 -2.81 22.04
C SER A 109 -13.35 -3.62 22.66
N ILE A 110 -12.38 -2.94 23.27
CA ILE A 110 -11.31 -3.55 24.09
C ILE A 110 -11.67 -3.37 25.55
#